data_AF-A0A518H897-F1
#
_entry.id   AF-A0A518H897-F1
#
_cell.length_a   1.000
_cell.length_b   1.000
_cell.length_c   1.000
_cell.angle_alpha   90.00
_cell.angle_beta   90.00
_cell.angle_gamma   90.00
#
_symmetry.space_group_name_H-M   'P 1'
#
loop_
_entity.id
_entity.type
_entity.pdbx_description
1 polymer ?
#
loop_
_entity_poly.entity_id
_entity_poly.type
_entity_poly.pdbx_seq_one_letter_code
_entity_poly.pdbx_strand_id
1 'polypeptide(L)'
;MIDANAPAWPRGLGRRLATLLAAVGLPLVVSSSSPARQQDVPQDPSGTQAEPEGDADAEEEEATPEQEDAADVLADSIYVDPKATAAMRGTFEQLHASVRVPLNTDRAIAQMVRGGRVDAGLIDRFIKDAARQLTDPANIQAVMQPDGSQRNIQEIQDAGRYLMLPYLEVPAGERDRRFIQEFNTRLLAVVPDLLKNHLYSRVQAMQALSQMGDPLALDLLIAQLGDPEQPLIVKQLAAEGIDRIARDASGSLTPNQREKAANALVDFLRNNREAYWLAHARALQALGSLRSISGIQNRNEAVFADEVLQAISSIDLRLETRAWAAWAAGMFEIPPSYPQLNFSLASYMIGQLAVEVGERIVELSDPREDGSFDPERVKYQTALLVSPIFQSLEGSRELRGSGLKNTNAVGPHQAYVNRVHQLIRQLAASSVELTRAVGGQRPAARDGVIRSLNELRTFLEQNPPDDRTFVPGGREFALNDAS
;
A
#
# COMPACT_ATOMS: atom_id res chain seq x y z
N MET A 1 12.09 3.52 20.62
CA MET A 1 12.32 3.65 19.17
C MET A 1 11.56 2.50 18.52
N ILE A 2 10.40 2.80 17.92
CA ILE A 2 9.51 1.80 17.34
C ILE A 2 9.61 1.97 15.83
N ASP A 3 10.31 1.04 15.17
CA ASP A 3 10.28 0.86 13.71
C ASP A 3 8.91 0.26 13.33
N ALA A 4 7.88 1.12 13.27
CA ALA A 4 6.52 0.76 12.86
C ALA A 4 6.26 0.96 11.35
N ASN A 5 7.29 1.26 10.55
CA ASN A 5 7.15 1.48 9.11
C ASN A 5 7.85 0.38 8.31
N ALA A 6 7.34 -0.83 8.39
CA ALA A 6 7.34 -1.82 7.32
C ALA A 6 6.61 -3.08 7.80
N PRO A 7 5.59 -3.62 7.10
CA PRO A 7 5.48 -5.06 7.09
C PRO A 7 6.82 -5.58 6.56
N ALA A 8 7.52 -6.39 7.36
CA ALA A 8 8.71 -7.09 6.93
C ALA A 8 8.31 -8.04 5.79
N TRP A 9 8.30 -7.51 4.56
CA TRP A 9 8.14 -8.28 3.34
C TRP A 9 9.42 -9.11 3.19
N PRO A 10 9.36 -10.44 3.30
CA PRO A 10 10.55 -11.24 3.18
C PRO A 10 11.01 -11.21 1.72
N ARG A 11 12.33 -11.12 1.56
CA ARG A 11 13.06 -11.38 0.31
C ARG A 11 12.52 -12.66 -0.33
N GLY A 12 11.68 -12.52 -1.35
CA GLY A 12 11.00 -13.67 -1.97
C GLY A 12 9.90 -13.34 -2.97
N LEU A 13 9.81 -12.09 -3.47
CA LEU A 13 8.76 -11.66 -4.40
C LEU A 13 8.69 -12.53 -5.68
N GLY A 14 9.82 -13.07 -6.15
CA GLY A 14 9.87 -13.89 -7.36
C GLY A 14 9.08 -15.20 -7.27
N ARG A 15 8.96 -15.82 -6.08
CA ARG A 15 8.17 -17.05 -5.90
C ARG A 15 6.71 -16.78 -5.55
N ARG A 16 6.40 -15.63 -4.92
CA ARG A 16 5.04 -15.29 -4.50
C ARG A 16 4.20 -14.58 -5.56
N LEU A 17 4.81 -13.86 -6.50
CA LEU A 17 4.10 -13.42 -7.70
C LEU A 17 3.63 -14.61 -8.55
N ALA A 18 4.42 -15.68 -8.62
CA ALA A 18 3.98 -16.92 -9.25
C ALA A 18 2.83 -17.61 -8.49
N THR A 19 2.75 -17.50 -7.16
CA THR A 19 1.63 -18.08 -6.37
C THR A 19 0.37 -17.21 -6.38
N LEU A 20 0.49 -15.89 -6.45
CA LEU A 20 -0.64 -14.97 -6.68
C LEU A 20 -1.17 -15.03 -8.12
N LEU A 21 -0.33 -15.43 -9.08
CA LEU A 21 -0.71 -15.64 -10.48
C LEU A 21 -1.19 -17.07 -10.79
N ALA A 22 -0.91 -18.05 -9.92
CA ALA A 22 -1.34 -19.45 -10.08
C ALA A 22 -2.77 -19.73 -9.59
N ALA A 23 -3.46 -18.76 -8.97
CA ALA A 23 -4.85 -18.90 -8.52
C ALA A 23 -5.90 -18.70 -9.63
N VAL A 24 -5.51 -18.84 -10.90
CA VAL A 24 -6.44 -18.90 -12.04
C VAL A 24 -6.36 -20.29 -12.65
N GLY A 25 -7.09 -21.23 -12.04
CA GLY A 25 -7.59 -22.45 -12.66
C GLY A 25 -6.67 -23.69 -12.66
N LEU A 26 -6.84 -24.56 -11.66
CA LEU A 26 -6.97 -26.04 -11.71
C LEU A 26 -6.66 -26.65 -10.31
N PRO A 27 -7.26 -27.81 -9.94
CA PRO A 27 -7.14 -28.37 -8.61
C PRO A 27 -5.74 -28.97 -8.39
N LEU A 28 -5.10 -28.60 -7.28
CA LEU A 28 -3.81 -29.15 -6.88
C LEU A 28 -4.03 -30.49 -6.16
N VAL A 29 -3.66 -31.59 -6.83
CA VAL A 29 -3.37 -32.87 -6.16
C VAL A 29 -1.98 -32.75 -5.53
N VAL A 30 -1.91 -32.78 -4.20
CA VAL A 30 -0.65 -32.74 -3.44
C VAL A 30 -0.11 -34.16 -3.31
N SER A 31 0.93 -34.50 -4.06
CA SER A 31 1.72 -35.71 -3.82
C SER A 31 2.84 -35.42 -2.83
N SER A 32 2.70 -35.84 -1.58
CA SER A 32 3.77 -35.78 -0.58
C SER A 32 4.80 -36.88 -0.83
N SER A 33 6.02 -36.53 -1.23
CA SER A 33 7.18 -37.42 -1.16
C SER A 33 8.08 -36.98 0.00
N SER A 34 8.15 -37.80 1.04
CA SER A 34 9.11 -37.65 2.14
C SER A 34 10.50 -38.09 1.68
N PRO A 35 11.58 -37.33 1.98
CA PRO A 35 12.94 -37.80 1.72
C PRO A 35 13.38 -38.75 2.84
N ALA A 36 13.62 -40.01 2.49
CA ALA A 36 14.21 -41.01 3.37
C ALA A 36 15.72 -40.75 3.59
N ARG A 37 16.13 -40.78 4.86
CA ARG A 37 17.53 -40.82 5.33
C ARG A 37 18.23 -42.07 4.81
N GLN A 38 19.37 -41.89 4.13
CA GLN A 38 20.32 -42.95 3.81
C GLN A 38 21.03 -43.43 5.08
N GLN A 39 20.94 -44.74 5.37
CA GLN A 39 21.90 -45.48 6.18
C GLN A 39 22.37 -46.69 5.36
N ASP A 40 23.69 -46.76 5.17
CA ASP A 40 24.42 -47.81 4.44
C ASP A 40 24.37 -49.16 5.19
N VAL A 41 23.91 -50.22 4.51
CA VAL A 41 24.26 -51.64 4.78
C VAL A 41 24.21 -52.44 3.46
N PRO A 42 25.09 -53.43 3.21
CA PRO A 42 25.41 -53.94 1.87
C PRO A 42 24.40 -54.92 1.26
N GLN A 43 24.44 -54.96 -0.08
CA GLN A 43 23.67 -55.81 -1.00
C GLN A 43 23.92 -57.31 -0.85
N ASP A 44 22.86 -58.11 -1.03
CA ASP A 44 22.91 -59.38 -1.77
C ASP A 44 21.56 -59.61 -2.50
N PRO A 45 21.52 -60.22 -3.70
CA PRO A 45 20.39 -60.13 -4.62
C PRO A 45 19.51 -61.39 -4.59
N SER A 46 18.20 -61.21 -4.62
CA SER A 46 17.27 -62.15 -5.27
C SER A 46 15.91 -61.48 -5.46
N GLY A 47 15.50 -61.38 -6.72
CA GLY A 47 14.25 -60.74 -7.11
C GLY A 47 13.04 -61.66 -6.92
N THR A 48 11.87 -61.04 -6.82
CA THR A 48 10.60 -61.49 -7.40
C THR A 48 9.70 -60.27 -7.52
N GLN A 49 9.27 -59.95 -8.74
CA GLN A 49 8.29 -58.90 -9.04
C GLN A 49 6.90 -59.37 -8.58
N ALA A 50 6.18 -58.50 -7.87
CA ALA A 50 4.74 -58.63 -7.65
C ALA A 50 4.08 -57.31 -8.10
N GLU A 51 3.08 -57.44 -8.98
CA GLU A 51 2.20 -56.37 -9.43
C GLU A 51 1.34 -55.85 -8.27
N PRO A 52 1.06 -54.54 -8.17
CA PRO A 52 0.01 -54.05 -7.31
C PRO A 52 -1.27 -53.81 -8.12
N GLU A 53 -2.25 -54.70 -7.95
CA GLU A 53 -3.67 -54.35 -8.06
C GLU A 53 -4.08 -53.64 -6.75
N GLY A 54 -4.84 -52.56 -6.87
CA GLY A 54 -5.41 -51.87 -5.71
C GLY A 54 -5.99 -50.51 -6.08
N ASP A 55 -7.20 -50.53 -6.63
CA ASP A 55 -8.10 -49.38 -6.63
C ASP A 55 -8.33 -48.93 -5.18
N ALA A 56 -7.83 -47.74 -4.85
CA ALA A 56 -8.15 -47.05 -3.60
C ALA A 56 -9.07 -45.87 -3.96
N ASP A 57 -10.34 -46.01 -3.57
CA ASP A 57 -11.29 -44.93 -3.48
C ASP A 57 -10.65 -43.80 -2.64
N ALA A 58 -10.39 -42.67 -3.29
CA ALA A 58 -9.93 -41.46 -2.63
C ALA A 58 -11.11 -40.91 -1.81
N GLU A 59 -11.09 -41.16 -0.50
CA GLU A 59 -11.94 -40.45 0.45
C GLU A 59 -11.63 -38.95 0.32
N GLU A 60 -12.62 -38.17 -0.12
CA GLU A 60 -12.57 -36.72 -0.09
C GLU A 60 -12.45 -36.30 1.38
N GLU A 61 -11.25 -35.89 1.82
CA GLU A 61 -11.04 -35.26 3.12
C GLU A 61 -11.90 -33.99 3.18
N GLU A 62 -13.03 -34.05 3.89
CA GLU A 62 -13.84 -32.89 4.23
C GLU A 62 -12.95 -31.86 4.93
N ALA A 63 -12.90 -30.65 4.37
CA ALA A 63 -12.11 -29.56 4.92
C ALA A 63 -12.53 -29.29 6.38
N THR A 64 -11.56 -29.07 7.26
CA THR A 64 -11.90 -28.71 8.64
C THR A 64 -12.55 -27.31 8.65
N PRO A 65 -13.40 -26.99 9.65
CA PRO A 65 -13.96 -25.64 9.80
C PRO A 65 -12.90 -24.54 9.80
N GLU A 66 -11.70 -24.81 10.33
CA GLU A 66 -10.56 -23.89 10.30
C GLU A 66 -9.98 -23.68 8.88
N GLN A 67 -10.05 -24.69 8.01
CA GLN A 67 -9.65 -24.60 6.60
C GLN A 67 -10.70 -23.86 5.77
N GLU A 68 -11.98 -24.05 6.07
CA GLU A 68 -13.09 -23.29 5.47
C GLU A 68 -13.02 -21.81 5.87
N ASP A 69 -12.84 -21.49 7.15
CA ASP A 69 -12.66 -20.11 7.64
C ASP A 69 -11.41 -19.44 7.03
N ALA A 70 -10.31 -20.20 6.88
CA ALA A 70 -9.11 -19.69 6.23
C ALA A 70 -9.32 -19.46 4.72
N ALA A 71 -10.09 -20.32 4.06
CA ALA A 71 -10.44 -20.19 2.64
C ALA A 71 -11.38 -19.00 2.40
N ASP A 72 -12.36 -18.76 3.27
CA ASP A 72 -13.27 -17.61 3.19
C ASP A 72 -12.54 -16.28 3.43
N VAL A 73 -11.62 -16.23 4.40
CA VAL A 73 -10.75 -15.05 4.62
C VAL A 73 -9.82 -14.80 3.43
N LEU A 74 -9.32 -15.86 2.80
CA LEU A 74 -8.49 -15.75 1.60
C LEU A 74 -9.32 -15.31 0.39
N ALA A 75 -10.53 -15.83 0.21
CA ALA A 75 -11.44 -15.49 -0.87
C ALA A 75 -11.85 -14.00 -0.84
N ASP A 76 -12.12 -13.44 0.34
CA ASP A 76 -12.39 -12.01 0.52
C ASP A 76 -11.15 -11.11 0.30
N SER A 77 -9.96 -11.69 0.18
CA SER A 77 -8.69 -10.95 0.06
C SER A 77 -8.08 -10.94 -1.35
N ILE A 78 -8.55 -11.80 -2.26
CA ILE A 78 -7.98 -11.93 -3.61
C ILE A 78 -8.77 -11.04 -4.58
N TYR A 79 -8.21 -9.88 -4.88
CA TYR A 79 -8.72 -9.01 -5.94
C TYR A 79 -8.11 -9.36 -7.29
N VAL A 80 -8.95 -9.73 -8.27
CA VAL A 80 -8.53 -10.00 -9.65
C VAL A 80 -8.81 -8.77 -10.51
N ASP A 81 -7.74 -8.09 -10.94
CA ASP A 81 -7.84 -6.94 -11.83
C ASP A 81 -8.03 -7.40 -13.29
N PRO A 82 -9.16 -7.10 -13.95
CA PRO A 82 -9.39 -7.49 -15.33
C PRO A 82 -8.39 -6.83 -16.29
N LYS A 83 -7.93 -5.61 -16.00
CA LYS A 83 -6.95 -4.89 -16.82
C LYS A 83 -5.56 -5.48 -16.67
N ALA A 84 -5.18 -5.90 -15.47
CA ALA A 84 -3.96 -6.67 -15.26
C ALA A 84 -4.00 -7.98 -16.05
N THR A 85 -5.13 -8.69 -16.00
CA THR A 85 -5.33 -9.94 -16.75
C THR A 85 -5.21 -9.73 -18.26
N ALA A 86 -5.82 -8.66 -18.80
CA ALA A 86 -5.68 -8.30 -20.21
C ALA A 86 -4.23 -7.95 -20.57
N ALA A 87 -3.55 -7.15 -19.73
CA ALA A 87 -2.16 -6.76 -19.92
C ALA A 87 -1.14 -7.92 -19.78
N MET A 88 -1.54 -9.08 -19.25
CA MET A 88 -0.73 -10.31 -19.26
C MET A 88 -0.90 -11.14 -20.53
N ARG A 89 -2.07 -11.08 -21.18
CA ARG A 89 -2.41 -11.98 -22.31
C ARG A 89 -2.14 -11.39 -23.69
N GLY A 90 -1.77 -10.11 -23.78
CA GLY A 90 -1.52 -9.44 -25.06
C GLY A 90 -0.30 -9.95 -25.83
N THR A 91 -0.18 -9.54 -27.09
CA THR A 91 1.09 -9.60 -27.82
C THR A 91 1.85 -8.29 -27.59
N PHE A 92 3.16 -8.38 -27.40
CA PHE A 92 3.97 -7.23 -27.03
C PHE A 92 5.22 -7.15 -27.89
N GLU A 93 5.59 -5.92 -28.27
CA GLU A 93 6.80 -5.64 -29.03
C GLU A 93 8.00 -5.59 -28.09
N GLN A 94 9.08 -6.26 -28.47
CA GLN A 94 10.36 -6.11 -27.78
C GLN A 94 10.95 -4.74 -28.08
N LEU A 95 11.20 -3.96 -27.05
CA LEU A 95 11.83 -2.64 -27.18
C LEU A 95 13.35 -2.80 -27.37
N HIS A 96 13.95 -1.90 -28.17
CA HIS A 96 15.41 -1.74 -28.24
C HIS A 96 16.22 -3.01 -28.54
N ALA A 97 15.71 -3.92 -29.37
CA ALA A 97 16.32 -5.23 -29.66
C ALA A 97 17.81 -5.20 -30.09
N SER A 98 18.28 -4.09 -30.66
CA SER A 98 19.67 -3.93 -31.13
C SER A 98 20.65 -3.37 -30.10
N VAL A 99 20.18 -2.97 -28.91
CA VAL A 99 21.04 -2.37 -27.88
C VAL A 99 22.00 -3.41 -27.32
N ARG A 100 23.27 -3.02 -27.22
CA ARG A 100 24.33 -3.83 -26.61
C ARG A 100 25.00 -3.03 -25.50
N VAL A 101 25.16 -3.65 -24.35
CA VAL A 101 25.76 -3.07 -23.17
C VAL A 101 27.13 -3.72 -22.92
N PRO A 102 28.19 -2.94 -22.67
CA PRO A 102 29.50 -3.49 -22.32
C PRO A 102 29.45 -4.36 -21.05
N LEU A 103 30.37 -5.32 -20.95
CA LEU A 103 30.57 -6.07 -19.70
C LEU A 103 30.91 -5.10 -18.55
N ASN A 104 30.48 -5.44 -17.33
CA ASN A 104 30.68 -4.65 -16.11
C ASN A 104 29.97 -3.28 -16.08
N THR A 105 28.96 -3.05 -16.93
CA THR A 105 28.22 -1.78 -16.93
C THR A 105 27.58 -1.49 -15.58
N ASP A 106 27.03 -2.49 -14.88
CA ASP A 106 26.46 -2.31 -13.54
C ASP A 106 27.45 -1.69 -12.56
N ARG A 107 28.71 -2.14 -12.59
CA ARG A 107 29.78 -1.60 -11.75
C ARG A 107 30.11 -0.17 -12.14
N ALA A 108 30.13 0.14 -13.44
CA ALA A 108 30.36 1.49 -13.93
C ALA A 108 29.21 2.42 -13.49
N ILE A 109 27.95 2.01 -13.63
CA ILE A 109 26.78 2.76 -13.18
C ILE A 109 26.84 2.97 -11.66
N ALA A 110 27.10 1.94 -10.86
CA ALA A 110 27.23 2.05 -9.41
C ALA A 110 28.37 2.99 -8.98
N GLN A 111 29.46 3.08 -9.76
CA GLN A 111 30.52 4.07 -9.55
C GLN A 111 30.06 5.48 -9.91
N MET A 112 29.32 5.67 -11.01
CA MET A 112 28.79 6.97 -11.40
C MET A 112 27.78 7.51 -10.39
N VAL A 113 26.89 6.66 -9.86
CA VAL A 113 25.92 7.04 -8.83
C VAL A 113 26.64 7.60 -7.59
N ARG A 114 27.84 7.10 -7.26
CA ARG A 114 28.65 7.54 -6.11
C ARG A 114 29.65 8.67 -6.43
N GLY A 115 29.49 9.39 -7.54
CA GLY A 115 30.35 10.54 -7.90
C GLY A 115 31.43 10.25 -8.94
N GLY A 116 31.41 9.08 -9.58
CA GLY A 116 32.23 8.78 -10.75
C GLY A 116 31.91 9.69 -11.95
N ARG A 117 32.74 9.62 -13.00
CA ARG A 117 32.53 10.38 -14.25
C ARG A 117 31.23 9.92 -14.92
N VAL A 118 30.26 10.83 -15.03
CA VAL A 118 28.98 10.58 -15.70
C VAL A 118 29.19 10.37 -17.21
N ASP A 119 28.69 9.26 -17.72
CA ASP A 119 28.62 8.94 -19.16
C ASP A 119 27.16 8.75 -19.57
N ALA A 120 26.57 9.80 -20.15
CA ALA A 120 25.20 9.82 -20.61
C ALA A 120 24.88 8.71 -21.62
N GLY A 121 25.84 8.37 -22.50
CA GLY A 121 25.65 7.33 -23.52
C GLY A 121 25.66 5.92 -22.92
N LEU A 122 26.45 5.69 -21.87
CA LEU A 122 26.39 4.44 -21.12
C LEU A 122 25.08 4.31 -20.33
N ILE A 123 24.63 5.40 -19.68
CA ILE A 123 23.36 5.45 -18.95
C ILE A 123 22.17 5.14 -19.87
N ASP A 124 22.12 5.78 -21.05
CA ASP A 124 21.06 5.55 -22.04
C ASP A 124 21.01 4.08 -22.50
N ARG A 125 22.16 3.50 -22.84
CA ARG A 125 22.23 2.07 -23.23
C ARG A 125 21.86 1.13 -22.09
N PHE A 126 22.26 1.46 -20.86
CA PHE A 126 21.92 0.67 -19.68
C PHE A 126 20.41 0.62 -19.44
N ILE A 127 19.73 1.77 -19.49
CA ILE A 127 18.28 1.85 -19.34
C ILE A 127 17.55 1.15 -20.50
N LYS A 128 18.00 1.36 -21.74
CA LYS A 128 17.40 0.72 -22.92
C LYS A 128 17.59 -0.79 -22.93
N ASP A 129 18.70 -1.30 -22.42
CA ASP A 129 18.90 -2.75 -22.28
C ASP A 129 18.01 -3.35 -21.20
N ALA A 130 17.82 -2.66 -20.07
CA ALA A 130 16.81 -3.07 -19.08
C ALA A 130 15.40 -3.09 -19.70
N ALA A 131 15.03 -2.06 -20.48
CA ALA A 131 13.76 -2.03 -21.19
C ALA A 131 13.62 -3.18 -22.22
N ARG A 132 14.70 -3.50 -22.94
CA ARG A 132 14.75 -4.66 -23.86
C ARG A 132 14.52 -5.98 -23.13
N GLN A 133 15.16 -6.17 -21.97
CA GLN A 133 15.02 -7.40 -21.18
C GLN A 133 13.63 -7.53 -20.55
N LEU A 134 13.02 -6.43 -20.10
CA LEU A 134 11.65 -6.38 -19.56
C LEU A 134 10.56 -6.66 -20.61
N THR A 135 10.88 -6.48 -21.88
CA THR A 135 9.96 -6.66 -23.01
C THR A 135 10.36 -7.81 -23.92
N ASP A 136 11.36 -8.61 -23.53
CA ASP A 136 11.77 -9.79 -24.28
C ASP A 136 10.72 -10.91 -24.12
N PRO A 137 10.11 -11.39 -25.22
CA PRO A 137 9.09 -12.44 -25.15
C PRO A 137 9.59 -13.72 -24.48
N ALA A 138 10.86 -14.09 -24.67
CA ALA A 138 11.44 -15.29 -24.07
C ALA A 138 11.60 -15.14 -22.55
N ASN A 139 11.84 -13.91 -22.07
CA ASN A 139 11.92 -13.61 -20.65
C ASN A 139 10.54 -13.57 -20.00
N ILE A 140 9.57 -12.93 -20.66
CA ILE A 140 8.18 -12.89 -20.18
C ILE A 140 7.60 -14.31 -20.10
N GLN A 141 7.74 -15.11 -21.16
CA GLN A 141 7.23 -16.48 -21.18
C GLN A 141 7.84 -17.35 -20.07
N ALA A 142 9.14 -17.18 -19.80
CA ALA A 142 9.81 -17.93 -18.75
C ALA A 142 9.27 -17.61 -17.34
N VAL A 143 8.78 -16.39 -17.09
CA VAL A 143 8.16 -16.05 -15.79
C VAL A 143 6.72 -16.57 -15.69
N MET A 144 6.02 -16.69 -16.82
CA MET A 144 4.65 -17.20 -16.85
C MET A 144 4.56 -18.71 -16.67
N GLN A 145 5.66 -19.45 -16.92
CA GLN A 145 5.69 -20.90 -16.88
C GLN A 145 6.40 -21.41 -15.60
N PRO A 146 5.85 -22.39 -14.88
CA PRO A 146 6.49 -22.95 -13.67
C PRO A 146 7.90 -23.53 -13.92
N ASP A 147 8.15 -24.05 -15.12
CA ASP A 147 9.38 -24.66 -15.58
C ASP A 147 10.22 -23.75 -16.51
N GLY A 148 9.92 -22.45 -16.51
CA GLY A 148 10.62 -21.49 -17.35
C GLY A 148 12.14 -21.42 -17.09
N SER A 149 12.88 -21.02 -18.12
CA SER A 149 14.34 -20.86 -18.06
C SER A 149 14.76 -19.94 -16.91
N GLN A 150 15.50 -20.49 -15.93
CA GLN A 150 15.99 -19.72 -14.78
C GLN A 150 16.86 -18.52 -15.18
N ARG A 151 17.61 -18.65 -16.28
CA ARG A 151 18.39 -17.55 -16.82
C ARG A 151 17.49 -16.40 -17.28
N ASN A 152 16.43 -16.71 -18.03
CA ASN A 152 15.50 -15.71 -18.57
C ASN A 152 14.71 -15.03 -17.43
N ILE A 153 14.33 -15.80 -16.40
CA ILE A 153 13.73 -15.28 -15.17
C ILE A 153 14.70 -14.33 -14.46
N GLN A 154 15.98 -14.67 -14.38
CA GLN A 154 16.98 -13.81 -13.76
C GLN A 154 17.19 -12.51 -14.57
N GLU A 155 17.26 -12.59 -15.89
CA GLU A 155 17.40 -11.41 -16.77
C GLU A 155 16.25 -10.41 -16.57
N ILE A 156 14.99 -10.86 -16.48
CA ILE A 156 13.87 -9.92 -16.23
C ILE A 156 13.90 -9.30 -14.83
N GLN A 157 14.38 -10.03 -13.83
CA GLN A 157 14.49 -9.56 -12.45
C GLN A 157 15.62 -8.52 -12.32
N ASP A 158 16.77 -8.80 -12.93
CA ASP A 158 17.89 -7.87 -12.97
C ASP A 158 17.53 -6.61 -13.75
N ALA A 159 16.81 -6.71 -14.87
CA ALA A 159 16.32 -5.56 -15.62
C ALA A 159 15.44 -4.63 -14.77
N GLY A 160 14.50 -5.18 -14.01
CA GLY A 160 13.68 -4.39 -13.07
C GLY A 160 14.54 -3.70 -12.01
N ARG A 161 15.47 -4.45 -11.40
CA ARG A 161 16.42 -3.93 -10.41
C ARG A 161 17.30 -2.82 -10.99
N TYR A 162 17.74 -2.93 -12.24
CA TYR A 162 18.58 -1.93 -12.91
C TYR A 162 17.87 -0.58 -13.08
N LEU A 163 16.58 -0.57 -13.40
CA LEU A 163 15.80 0.68 -13.45
C LEU A 163 15.71 1.36 -12.07
N MET A 164 15.81 0.59 -10.98
CA MET A 164 15.70 1.08 -9.60
C MET A 164 17.05 1.28 -8.90
N LEU A 165 18.16 0.84 -9.51
CA LEU A 165 19.48 0.76 -8.89
C LEU A 165 19.92 2.05 -8.19
N PRO A 166 19.78 3.25 -8.79
CA PRO A 166 20.23 4.49 -8.15
C PRO A 166 19.47 4.81 -6.86
N TYR A 167 18.24 4.31 -6.71
CA TYR A 167 17.36 4.65 -5.60
C TYR A 167 17.40 3.61 -4.47
N LEU A 168 17.74 2.36 -4.78
CA LEU A 168 17.74 1.26 -3.80
C LEU A 168 19.13 0.95 -3.25
N GLU A 169 20.17 1.00 -4.09
CA GLU A 169 21.51 0.53 -3.69
C GLU A 169 22.42 1.63 -3.13
N VAL A 170 22.06 2.90 -3.36
CA VAL A 170 22.86 4.05 -2.90
C VAL A 170 22.01 4.95 -2.00
N PRO A 171 22.45 5.23 -0.75
CA PRO A 171 21.76 6.15 0.14
C PRO A 171 21.60 7.55 -0.47
N ALA A 172 20.48 8.23 -0.22
CA ALA A 172 20.17 9.52 -0.84
C ALA A 172 21.27 10.59 -0.67
N GLY A 173 21.96 10.60 0.47
CA GLY A 173 23.06 11.54 0.74
C GLY A 173 24.36 11.27 -0.03
N GLU A 174 24.51 10.09 -0.64
CA GLU A 174 25.71 9.66 -1.37
C GLU A 174 25.53 9.74 -2.90
N ARG A 175 24.34 10.07 -3.39
CA ARG A 175 24.01 10.09 -4.81
C ARG A 175 24.59 11.34 -5.48
N ASP A 176 25.35 11.16 -6.56
CA ASP A 176 25.79 12.26 -7.42
C ASP A 176 24.59 12.86 -8.15
N ARG A 177 24.35 14.15 -7.90
CA ARG A 177 23.17 14.87 -8.45
C ARG A 177 23.18 14.91 -9.98
N ARG A 178 24.35 14.98 -10.62
CA ARG A 178 24.46 15.04 -12.09
C ARG A 178 24.09 13.69 -12.68
N PHE A 179 24.57 12.61 -12.06
CA PHE A 179 24.17 11.26 -12.44
C PHE A 179 22.65 11.07 -12.33
N ILE A 180 22.04 11.42 -11.19
CA ILE A 180 20.60 11.26 -10.98
C ILE A 180 19.79 12.06 -12.00
N GLN A 181 20.16 13.31 -12.27
CA GLN A 181 19.47 14.13 -13.28
C GLN A 181 19.53 13.49 -14.68
N GLU A 182 20.72 13.01 -15.10
CA GLU A 182 20.87 12.34 -16.40
C GLU A 182 20.09 11.02 -16.44
N PHE A 183 20.18 10.20 -15.39
CA PHE A 183 19.48 8.93 -15.29
C PHE A 183 17.96 9.13 -15.35
N ASN A 184 17.42 10.06 -14.56
CA ASN A 184 15.98 10.38 -14.54
C ASN A 184 15.49 10.84 -15.92
N THR A 185 16.25 11.72 -16.57
CA THR A 185 15.93 12.23 -17.92
C THR A 185 15.83 11.09 -18.93
N ARG A 186 16.79 10.15 -18.91
CA ARG A 186 16.80 9.00 -19.83
C ARG A 186 15.72 7.98 -19.47
N LEU A 187 15.48 7.74 -18.18
CA LEU A 187 14.42 6.84 -17.72
C LEU A 187 13.05 7.35 -18.17
N LEU A 188 12.75 8.63 -17.94
CA LEU A 188 11.50 9.26 -18.34
C LEU A 188 11.25 9.23 -19.85
N ALA A 189 12.29 9.14 -20.67
CA ALA A 189 12.16 8.98 -22.11
C ALA A 189 11.73 7.56 -22.55
N VAL A 190 12.04 6.54 -21.76
CA VAL A 190 11.79 5.12 -22.10
C VAL A 190 10.52 4.58 -21.43
N VAL A 191 10.20 5.07 -20.23
CA VAL A 191 9.07 4.57 -19.43
C VAL A 191 7.71 4.64 -20.14
N PRO A 192 7.36 5.68 -20.92
CA PRO A 192 6.07 5.72 -21.61
C PRO A 192 5.80 4.51 -22.52
N ASP A 193 6.83 3.94 -23.15
CA ASP A 193 6.70 2.76 -24.00
C ASP A 193 6.58 1.47 -23.16
N LEU A 194 7.33 1.39 -22.04
CA LEU A 194 7.19 0.30 -21.08
C LEU A 194 5.79 0.24 -20.45
N LEU A 195 5.19 1.39 -20.16
CA LEU A 195 3.84 1.48 -19.56
C LEU A 195 2.72 1.02 -20.50
N LYS A 196 3.00 0.90 -21.80
CA LYS A 196 2.05 0.39 -22.81
C LYS A 196 2.27 -1.09 -23.13
N ASN A 197 3.27 -1.73 -22.54
CA ASN A 197 3.73 -3.07 -22.90
C ASN A 197 3.18 -4.14 -21.90
N HIS A 198 3.81 -5.31 -21.77
CA HIS A 198 3.36 -6.40 -20.89
C HIS A 198 3.27 -5.96 -19.43
N LEU A 199 2.34 -6.52 -18.63
CA LEU A 199 2.12 -6.16 -17.22
C LEU A 199 3.42 -6.06 -16.40
N TYR A 200 4.34 -7.04 -16.51
CA TYR A 200 5.64 -7.00 -15.83
C TYR A 200 6.42 -5.73 -16.12
N SER A 201 6.54 -5.33 -17.39
CA SER A 201 7.25 -4.12 -17.77
C SER A 201 6.57 -2.85 -17.23
N ARG A 202 5.23 -2.78 -17.24
CA ARG A 202 4.46 -1.67 -16.67
C ARG A 202 4.71 -1.52 -15.17
N VAL A 203 4.67 -2.62 -14.44
CA VAL A 203 4.89 -2.66 -12.98
C VAL A 203 6.32 -2.25 -12.64
N GLN A 204 7.32 -2.83 -13.30
CA GLN A 204 8.74 -2.51 -13.03
C GLN A 204 9.06 -1.05 -13.38
N ALA A 205 8.54 -0.55 -14.51
CA ALA A 205 8.70 0.84 -14.89
C ALA A 205 8.06 1.80 -13.88
N MET A 206 6.84 1.50 -13.41
CA MET A 206 6.18 2.33 -12.41
C MET A 206 6.84 2.23 -11.03
N GLN A 207 7.38 1.07 -10.65
CA GLN A 207 8.21 0.95 -9.44
C GLN A 207 9.43 1.86 -9.53
N ALA A 208 10.13 1.90 -10.67
CA ALA A 208 11.25 2.81 -10.86
C ALA A 208 10.82 4.29 -10.76
N LEU A 209 9.69 4.67 -11.38
CA LEU A 209 9.14 6.02 -11.24
C LEU A 209 8.75 6.35 -9.79
N SER A 210 8.12 5.42 -9.08
CA SER A 210 7.67 5.66 -7.70
C SER A 210 8.83 5.81 -6.73
N GLN A 211 9.98 5.19 -7.03
CA GLN A 211 11.20 5.35 -6.25
C GLN A 211 11.97 6.65 -6.54
N MET A 212 11.73 7.26 -7.70
CA MET A 212 12.55 8.37 -8.21
C MET A 212 12.44 9.66 -7.37
N GLY A 213 11.25 10.00 -6.88
CA GLY A 213 11.02 11.22 -6.09
C GLY A 213 11.27 12.54 -6.84
N ASP A 214 11.42 12.52 -8.17
CA ASP A 214 11.68 13.69 -9.00
C ASP A 214 10.37 14.31 -9.51
N PRO A 215 10.13 15.61 -9.28
CA PRO A 215 8.97 16.32 -9.81
C PRO A 215 8.76 16.21 -11.33
N LEU A 216 9.81 15.93 -12.12
CA LEU A 216 9.69 15.71 -13.56
C LEU A 216 8.81 14.50 -13.93
N ALA A 217 8.63 13.53 -13.02
CA ALA A 217 7.70 12.41 -13.23
C ALA A 217 6.24 12.77 -12.97
N LEU A 218 5.95 13.91 -12.33
CA LEU A 218 4.63 14.16 -11.77
C LEU A 218 3.51 14.08 -12.82
N ASP A 219 3.72 14.69 -13.98
CA ASP A 219 2.72 14.68 -15.06
C ASP A 219 2.48 13.27 -15.63
N LEU A 220 3.53 12.46 -15.71
CA LEU A 220 3.43 11.06 -16.15
C LEU A 220 2.69 10.21 -15.11
N LEU A 221 2.98 10.39 -13.82
CA LEU A 221 2.28 9.69 -12.72
C LEU A 221 0.79 10.04 -12.71
N ILE A 222 0.45 11.33 -12.86
CA ILE A 222 -0.93 11.81 -12.96
C ILE A 222 -1.64 11.18 -14.16
N ALA A 223 -0.99 11.15 -15.33
CA ALA A 223 -1.57 10.55 -16.54
C ALA A 223 -1.88 9.07 -16.33
N GLN A 224 -0.97 8.30 -15.72
CA GLN A 224 -1.15 6.87 -15.48
C GLN A 224 -2.22 6.55 -14.42
N LEU A 225 -2.39 7.44 -13.43
CA LEU A 225 -3.45 7.32 -12.45
C LEU A 225 -4.85 7.44 -13.08
N GLY A 226 -4.99 8.39 -14.03
CA GLY A 226 -6.23 8.65 -14.76
C GLY A 226 -6.50 7.71 -15.95
N ASP A 227 -5.50 6.95 -16.41
CA ASP A 227 -5.64 6.09 -17.60
C ASP A 227 -6.63 4.94 -17.35
N PRO A 228 -7.74 4.85 -18.10
CA PRO A 228 -8.73 3.80 -17.92
C PRO A 228 -8.20 2.41 -18.29
N GLU A 229 -7.20 2.26 -19.14
CA GLU A 229 -6.63 0.97 -19.55
C GLU A 229 -5.56 0.47 -18.59
N GLN A 230 -5.17 1.30 -17.61
CA GLN A 230 -4.07 0.97 -16.73
C GLN A 230 -4.50 0.07 -15.58
N PRO A 231 -3.77 -1.03 -15.30
CA PRO A 231 -4.01 -1.88 -14.14
C PRO A 231 -3.92 -1.11 -12.82
N LEU A 232 -4.77 -1.46 -11.86
CA LEU A 232 -4.84 -0.84 -10.54
C LEU A 232 -3.51 -0.92 -9.79
N ILE A 233 -2.73 -1.99 -9.95
CA ILE A 233 -1.40 -2.07 -9.33
C ILE A 233 -0.46 -0.97 -9.83
N VAL A 234 -0.55 -0.59 -11.11
CA VAL A 234 0.24 0.50 -11.66
C VAL A 234 -0.30 1.85 -11.19
N LYS A 235 -1.61 2.01 -11.06
CA LYS A 235 -2.24 3.20 -10.46
C LYS A 235 -1.86 3.39 -8.99
N GLN A 236 -1.81 2.31 -8.21
CA GLN A 236 -1.33 2.31 -6.83
C GLN A 236 0.12 2.81 -6.79
N LEU A 237 1.01 2.24 -7.61
CA LEU A 237 2.40 2.66 -7.66
C LEU A 237 2.56 4.11 -8.13
N ALA A 238 1.66 4.59 -9.01
CA ALA A 238 1.63 6.00 -9.41
C ALA A 238 1.29 6.91 -8.22
N ALA A 239 0.29 6.53 -7.40
CA ALA A 239 -0.03 7.24 -6.16
C ALA A 239 1.15 7.21 -5.17
N GLU A 240 1.84 6.08 -5.02
CA GLU A 240 3.08 6.00 -4.20
C GLU A 240 4.18 6.93 -4.71
N GLY A 241 4.31 7.08 -6.04
CA GLY A 241 5.24 8.02 -6.64
C GLY A 241 4.89 9.48 -6.35
N ILE A 242 3.60 9.84 -6.45
CA ILE A 242 3.11 11.17 -6.10
C ILE A 242 3.38 11.48 -4.62
N ASP A 243 3.09 10.52 -3.73
CA ASP A 243 3.38 10.61 -2.31
C ASP A 243 4.88 10.83 -2.04
N ARG A 244 5.77 10.07 -2.70
CA ARG A 244 7.21 10.27 -2.56
C ARG A 244 7.65 11.65 -3.05
N ILE A 245 7.19 12.10 -4.22
CA ILE A 245 7.52 13.45 -4.72
C ILE A 245 7.02 14.51 -3.73
N ALA A 246 5.80 14.36 -3.20
CA ALA A 246 5.25 15.30 -2.24
C ALA A 246 6.07 15.39 -0.95
N ARG A 247 6.67 14.28 -0.48
CA ARG A 247 7.52 14.25 0.71
C ARG A 247 8.94 14.74 0.44
N ASP A 248 9.61 14.16 -0.54
CA ASP A 248 11.03 14.41 -0.83
C ASP A 248 11.25 15.78 -1.50
N ALA A 249 10.28 16.22 -2.29
CA ALA A 249 10.33 17.42 -3.11
C ALA A 249 9.26 18.46 -2.70
N SER A 250 8.77 18.39 -1.45
CA SER A 250 7.71 19.28 -0.94
C SER A 250 7.94 20.76 -1.26
N GLY A 251 9.18 21.24 -1.13
CA GLY A 251 9.57 22.63 -1.39
C GLY A 251 9.69 23.01 -2.87
N SER A 252 9.72 22.06 -3.80
CA SER A 252 9.85 22.34 -5.24
C SER A 252 8.53 22.24 -6.01
N LEU A 253 7.50 21.60 -5.44
CA LEU A 253 6.17 21.56 -6.06
C LEU A 253 5.47 22.92 -5.99
N THR A 254 5.14 23.47 -7.15
CA THR A 254 4.31 24.67 -7.26
C THR A 254 2.88 24.37 -6.77
N PRO A 255 2.11 25.39 -6.32
CA PRO A 255 0.72 25.21 -5.94
C PRO A 255 -0.14 24.56 -7.05
N ASN A 256 0.09 24.93 -8.32
CA ASN A 256 -0.63 24.36 -9.46
C ASN A 256 -0.31 22.87 -9.67
N GLN A 257 0.94 22.46 -9.48
CA GLN A 257 1.32 21.04 -9.52
C GLN A 257 0.66 20.23 -8.40
N ARG A 258 0.62 20.77 -7.18
CA ARG A 258 -0.05 20.12 -6.05
C ARG A 258 -1.54 19.96 -6.30
N GLU A 259 -2.20 21.01 -6.78
CA GLU A 259 -3.62 20.95 -7.14
C GLU A 259 -3.89 19.93 -8.23
N LYS A 260 -3.10 19.93 -9.32
CA LYS A 260 -3.26 18.96 -10.42
C LYS A 260 -3.12 17.52 -9.92
N ALA A 261 -2.15 17.26 -9.05
CA ALA A 261 -1.93 15.95 -8.44
C ALA A 261 -3.07 15.56 -7.50
N ALA A 262 -3.54 16.48 -6.66
CA ALA A 262 -4.63 16.25 -5.73
C ALA A 262 -5.96 15.97 -6.45
N ASN A 263 -6.27 16.72 -7.51
CA ASN A 263 -7.44 16.46 -8.37
C ASN A 263 -7.38 15.04 -8.96
N ALA A 264 -6.24 14.63 -9.52
CA ALA A 264 -6.08 13.29 -10.09
C ALA A 264 -6.27 12.16 -9.05
N LEU A 265 -5.81 12.37 -7.81
CA LEU A 265 -6.02 11.43 -6.70
C LEU A 265 -7.48 11.35 -6.28
N VAL A 266 -8.17 12.48 -6.19
CA VAL A 266 -9.62 12.52 -5.93
C VAL A 266 -10.41 11.85 -7.04
N ASP A 267 -10.09 12.13 -8.30
CA ASP A 267 -10.73 11.48 -9.45
C ASP A 267 -10.49 9.98 -9.44
N PHE A 268 -9.30 9.52 -9.06
CA PHE A 268 -9.02 8.11 -8.86
C PHE A 268 -9.92 7.48 -7.79
N LEU A 269 -10.02 8.10 -6.61
CA LEU A 269 -10.87 7.62 -5.50
C LEU A 269 -12.35 7.54 -5.92
N ARG A 270 -12.84 8.54 -6.67
CA ARG A 270 -14.22 8.59 -7.15
C ARG A 270 -14.52 7.56 -8.23
N ASN A 271 -13.62 7.40 -9.19
CA ASN A 271 -13.85 6.58 -10.39
C ASN A 271 -13.47 5.11 -10.22
N ASN A 272 -12.78 4.75 -9.13
CA ASN A 272 -12.33 3.37 -8.87
C ASN A 272 -12.80 2.91 -7.49
N ARG A 273 -14.10 3.05 -7.19
CA ARG A 273 -14.68 2.66 -5.89
C ARG A 273 -14.48 1.18 -5.54
N GLU A 274 -14.39 0.34 -6.56
CA GLU A 274 -14.12 -1.11 -6.42
C GLU A 274 -12.63 -1.46 -6.37
N ALA A 275 -11.72 -0.47 -6.38
CA ALA A 275 -10.31 -0.77 -6.23
C ALA A 275 -10.05 -1.41 -4.86
N TYR A 276 -9.13 -2.38 -4.83
CA TYR A 276 -8.72 -2.99 -3.58
C TYR A 276 -8.16 -1.94 -2.62
N TRP A 277 -8.40 -2.14 -1.32
CA TRP A 277 -8.20 -1.12 -0.28
C TRP A 277 -6.81 -0.49 -0.28
N LEU A 278 -5.76 -1.27 -0.59
CA LEU A 278 -4.38 -0.76 -0.59
C LEU A 278 -4.18 0.32 -1.68
N ALA A 279 -4.86 0.22 -2.82
CA ALA A 279 -4.80 1.25 -3.85
C ALA A 279 -5.43 2.57 -3.37
N HIS A 280 -6.58 2.52 -2.69
CA HIS A 280 -7.18 3.70 -2.06
C HIS A 280 -6.30 4.28 -0.95
N ALA A 281 -5.78 3.42 -0.07
CA ALA A 281 -4.90 3.84 1.02
C ALA A 281 -3.67 4.61 0.50
N ARG A 282 -3.05 4.15 -0.59
CA ARG A 282 -1.94 4.87 -1.22
C ARG A 282 -2.35 6.20 -1.83
N ALA A 283 -3.52 6.27 -2.46
CA ALA A 283 -4.04 7.53 -2.98
C ALA A 283 -4.32 8.55 -1.87
N LEU A 284 -4.91 8.10 -0.75
CA LEU A 284 -5.17 8.94 0.43
C LEU A 284 -3.88 9.39 1.12
N GLN A 285 -2.88 8.50 1.22
CA GLN A 285 -1.55 8.85 1.72
C GLN A 285 -0.90 9.93 0.85
N ALA A 286 -0.95 9.77 -0.48
CA ALA A 286 -0.44 10.79 -1.41
C ALA A 286 -1.17 12.13 -1.26
N LEU A 287 -2.49 12.10 -1.11
CA LEU A 287 -3.32 13.29 -0.93
C LEU A 287 -2.98 14.04 0.36
N GLY A 288 -2.79 13.31 1.47
CA GLY A 288 -2.33 13.89 2.73
C GLY A 288 -0.93 14.49 2.63
N SER A 289 0.00 13.82 1.94
CA SER A 289 1.38 14.33 1.73
C SER A 289 1.44 15.59 0.85
N LEU A 290 0.49 15.79 -0.07
CA LEU A 290 0.37 17.05 -0.83
C LEU A 290 -0.07 18.23 0.03
N ARG A 291 -0.66 17.95 1.21
CA ARG A 291 -1.09 18.91 2.23
C ARG A 291 -2.01 20.02 1.70
N SER A 292 -2.71 19.79 0.60
CA SER A 292 -3.60 20.79 -0.01
C SER A 292 -5.04 20.47 0.36
N ILE A 293 -5.75 21.43 0.96
CA ILE A 293 -7.15 21.26 1.37
C ILE A 293 -8.14 21.49 0.21
N SER A 294 -7.77 22.30 -0.78
CA SER A 294 -8.56 22.59 -1.98
C SER A 294 -7.66 23.04 -3.13
N GLY A 295 -8.25 23.19 -4.32
CA GLY A 295 -7.61 23.78 -5.49
C GLY A 295 -7.51 25.31 -5.44
N ILE A 296 -6.71 25.90 -6.33
CA ILE A 296 -6.55 27.35 -6.49
C ILE A 296 -7.86 28.00 -6.95
N GLN A 297 -8.65 27.30 -7.76
CA GLN A 297 -9.93 27.82 -8.27
C GLN A 297 -11.05 27.74 -7.21
N ASN A 298 -11.01 26.72 -6.35
CA ASN A 298 -12.06 26.41 -5.39
C ASN A 298 -11.57 26.59 -3.94
N ARG A 299 -10.80 27.64 -3.67
CA ARG A 299 -10.13 27.88 -2.38
C ARG A 299 -11.07 27.96 -1.17
N ASN A 300 -12.38 28.02 -1.36
CA ASN A 300 -13.34 28.10 -0.27
C ASN A 300 -14.18 26.82 -0.09
N GLU A 301 -14.01 25.81 -0.95
CA GLU A 301 -14.92 24.64 -1.02
C GLU A 301 -14.37 23.39 -0.34
N ALA A 302 -13.08 23.36 0.00
CA ALA A 302 -12.37 22.26 0.65
C ALA A 302 -12.58 20.91 -0.07
N VAL A 303 -12.57 20.94 -1.40
CA VAL A 303 -12.96 19.80 -2.26
C VAL A 303 -12.20 18.52 -1.88
N PHE A 304 -10.91 18.63 -1.54
CA PHE A 304 -10.09 17.48 -1.18
C PHE A 304 -10.41 16.95 0.20
N ALA A 305 -10.70 17.83 1.17
CA ALA A 305 -11.11 17.42 2.50
C ALA A 305 -12.51 16.82 2.54
N ASP A 306 -13.44 17.34 1.74
CA ASP A 306 -14.79 16.77 1.61
C ASP A 306 -14.75 15.31 1.13
N GLU A 307 -13.92 15.02 0.13
CA GLU A 307 -13.73 13.65 -0.37
C GLU A 307 -13.03 12.74 0.63
N VAL A 308 -12.07 13.26 1.39
CA VAL A 308 -11.44 12.51 2.48
C VAL A 308 -12.45 12.20 3.59
N LEU A 309 -13.29 13.17 3.98
CA LEU A 309 -14.34 12.93 5.00
C LEU A 309 -15.38 11.93 4.49
N GLN A 310 -15.76 12.00 3.22
CA GLN A 310 -16.61 10.99 2.61
C GLN A 310 -16.02 9.59 2.77
N ALA A 311 -14.72 9.44 2.48
CA ALA A 311 -14.03 8.18 2.64
C ALA A 311 -14.02 7.72 4.11
N ILE A 312 -13.85 8.61 5.09
CA ILE A 312 -13.92 8.27 6.52
C ILE A 312 -15.32 7.74 6.91
N SER A 313 -16.40 8.37 6.43
CA SER A 313 -17.79 7.95 6.73
C SER A 313 -18.30 6.74 5.95
N SER A 314 -17.60 6.34 4.88
CA SER A 314 -18.13 5.31 3.98
C SER A 314 -18.02 3.93 4.61
N ILE A 315 -19.14 3.38 5.09
CA ILE A 315 -19.19 2.02 5.67
C ILE A 315 -18.80 0.93 4.65
N ASP A 316 -18.95 1.21 3.35
CA ASP A 316 -18.56 0.30 2.26
C ASP A 316 -17.03 0.20 2.10
N LEU A 317 -16.26 1.15 2.65
CA LEU A 317 -14.81 1.11 2.59
C LEU A 317 -14.26 0.33 3.78
N ARG A 318 -13.25 -0.48 3.51
CA ARG A 318 -12.51 -1.18 4.57
C ARG A 318 -11.90 -0.20 5.58
N LEU A 319 -11.81 -0.64 6.84
CA LEU A 319 -11.26 0.14 7.95
C LEU A 319 -9.87 0.71 7.66
N GLU A 320 -9.03 -0.02 6.93
CA GLU A 320 -7.71 0.45 6.52
C GLU A 320 -7.77 1.71 5.65
N THR A 321 -8.63 1.69 4.63
CA THR A 321 -8.84 2.83 3.73
C THR A 321 -9.35 4.03 4.52
N ARG A 322 -10.34 3.81 5.38
CA ARG A 322 -10.95 4.85 6.24
C ARG A 322 -9.93 5.43 7.21
N ALA A 323 -9.04 4.60 7.76
CA ALA A 323 -7.96 5.03 8.62
C ALA A 323 -6.96 5.92 7.88
N TRP A 324 -6.55 5.56 6.67
CA TRP A 324 -5.70 6.42 5.83
C TRP A 324 -6.40 7.71 5.38
N ALA A 325 -7.72 7.70 5.23
CA ALA A 325 -8.50 8.91 5.02
C ALA A 325 -8.47 9.80 6.27
N ALA A 326 -8.65 9.24 7.47
CA ALA A 326 -8.48 9.97 8.72
C ALA A 326 -7.09 10.61 8.79
N TRP A 327 -6.03 9.85 8.50
CA TRP A 327 -4.67 10.37 8.45
C TRP A 327 -4.56 11.56 7.48
N ALA A 328 -5.06 11.42 6.25
CA ALA A 328 -5.02 12.48 5.24
C ALA A 328 -5.73 13.76 5.70
N ALA A 329 -6.89 13.64 6.36
CA ALA A 329 -7.63 14.77 6.93
C ALA A 329 -6.78 15.57 7.93
N GLY A 330 -5.99 14.87 8.74
CA GLY A 330 -5.06 15.48 9.68
C GLY A 330 -3.84 16.14 9.04
N MET A 331 -3.47 15.77 7.81
CA MET A 331 -2.24 16.27 7.19
C MET A 331 -2.42 17.56 6.37
N PHE A 332 -3.67 17.93 6.05
CA PHE A 332 -3.95 19.13 5.27
C PHE A 332 -3.40 20.40 5.92
N GLU A 333 -2.76 21.24 5.12
CA GLU A 333 -2.38 22.59 5.50
C GLU A 333 -3.55 23.54 5.25
N ILE A 334 -3.96 24.25 6.30
CA ILE A 334 -5.15 25.09 6.28
C ILE A 334 -4.69 26.54 6.32
N PRO A 335 -4.88 27.32 5.23
CA PRO A 335 -4.52 28.72 5.21
C PRO A 335 -5.25 29.49 6.33
N PRO A 336 -4.63 30.48 6.98
CA PRO A 336 -5.31 31.29 8.01
C PRO A 336 -6.55 32.04 7.49
N SER A 337 -6.62 32.29 6.18
CA SER A 337 -7.75 32.96 5.52
C SER A 337 -8.87 32.00 5.07
N TYR A 338 -8.74 30.70 5.36
CA TYR A 338 -9.75 29.73 4.97
C TYR A 338 -11.05 29.95 5.76
N PRO A 339 -12.23 29.72 5.16
CA PRO A 339 -13.48 29.70 5.91
C PRO A 339 -13.39 28.82 7.15
N GLN A 340 -14.17 29.14 8.18
CA GLN A 340 -14.21 28.32 9.39
C GLN A 340 -14.70 26.92 9.03
N LEU A 341 -13.86 25.93 9.27
CA LEU A 341 -14.16 24.52 9.04
C LEU A 341 -14.69 23.88 10.31
N ASN A 342 -15.61 22.94 10.15
CA ASN A 342 -16.20 22.21 11.26
C ASN A 342 -15.27 21.07 11.72
N PHE A 343 -14.23 21.42 12.49
CA PHE A 343 -13.31 20.42 13.03
C PHE A 343 -13.94 19.49 14.07
N SER A 344 -15.05 19.90 14.70
CA SER A 344 -15.83 19.01 15.56
C SER A 344 -16.39 17.83 14.76
N LEU A 345 -16.93 18.09 13.56
CA LEU A 345 -17.42 17.03 12.66
C LEU A 345 -16.30 16.08 12.22
N ALA A 346 -15.20 16.62 11.71
CA ALA A 346 -14.05 15.78 11.30
C ALA A 346 -13.55 14.92 12.47
N SER A 347 -13.42 15.50 13.66
CA SER A 347 -13.00 14.77 14.86
C SER A 347 -14.04 13.75 15.33
N TYR A 348 -15.34 14.02 15.19
CA TYR A 348 -16.41 13.07 15.50
C TYR A 348 -16.31 11.83 14.59
N MET A 349 -16.14 12.02 13.27
CA MET A 349 -16.03 10.92 12.31
C MET A 349 -14.77 10.06 12.55
N ILE A 350 -13.65 10.70 12.88
CA ILE A 350 -12.42 9.99 13.30
C ILE A 350 -12.65 9.22 14.60
N GLY A 351 -13.40 9.79 15.54
CA GLY A 351 -13.83 9.13 16.77
C GLY A 351 -14.68 7.88 16.52
N GLN A 352 -15.68 7.99 15.64
CA GLN A 352 -16.52 6.86 15.23
C GLN A 352 -15.70 5.73 14.61
N LEU A 353 -14.79 6.05 13.69
CA LEU A 353 -13.86 5.07 13.12
C LEU A 353 -12.99 4.41 14.21
N ALA A 354 -12.53 5.16 15.21
CA ALA A 354 -11.75 4.60 16.31
C ALA A 354 -12.58 3.67 17.20
N VAL A 355 -13.88 3.94 17.39
CA VAL A 355 -14.82 3.04 18.07
C VAL A 355 -14.94 1.73 17.31
N GLU A 356 -15.20 1.76 16.00
CA GLU A 356 -15.32 0.55 15.17
C GLU A 356 -14.05 -0.31 15.20
N VAL A 357 -12.88 0.30 15.11
CA VAL A 357 -11.60 -0.44 15.23
C VAL A 357 -11.43 -1.00 16.65
N GLY A 358 -11.84 -0.27 17.68
CA GLY A 358 -11.84 -0.73 19.07
C GLY A 358 -12.76 -1.92 19.32
N GLU A 359 -13.95 -1.92 18.73
CA GLU A 359 -14.89 -3.05 18.75
C GLU A 359 -14.25 -4.28 18.12
N ARG A 360 -13.64 -4.14 16.94
CA ARG A 360 -12.96 -5.26 16.29
C ARG A 360 -11.82 -5.83 17.12
N ILE A 361 -11.10 -5.00 17.87
CA ILE A 361 -10.07 -5.46 18.83
C ILE A 361 -10.70 -6.28 19.97
N VAL A 362 -11.84 -5.84 20.51
CA VAL A 362 -12.54 -6.53 21.61
C VAL A 362 -13.11 -7.87 21.14
N GLU A 363 -13.67 -7.93 19.93
CA GLU A 363 -14.14 -9.16 19.28
C GLU A 363 -13.01 -10.17 19.09
N LEU A 364 -11.91 -9.76 18.45
CA LEU A 364 -10.73 -10.59 18.19
C LEU A 364 -9.94 -10.99 19.45
N SER A 365 -10.43 -10.60 20.63
CA SER A 365 -9.77 -10.88 21.90
C SER A 365 -10.63 -11.58 22.95
N ASP A 366 -11.81 -12.08 22.59
CA ASP A 366 -12.71 -12.72 23.54
C ASP A 366 -12.10 -14.01 24.14
N PRO A 367 -11.87 -14.09 25.46
CA PRO A 367 -11.30 -15.30 26.07
C PRO A 367 -12.29 -16.46 26.18
N ARG A 368 -13.59 -16.27 25.87
CA ARG A 368 -14.64 -17.27 26.04
C ARG A 368 -14.81 -18.19 24.83
N GLU A 369 -14.33 -17.75 23.68
CA GLU A 369 -14.30 -18.54 22.45
C GLU A 369 -12.88 -19.11 22.33
N ASP A 370 -12.71 -20.38 22.70
CA ASP A 370 -11.44 -21.10 22.52
C ASP A 370 -11.04 -21.02 21.03
N GLY A 371 -9.89 -20.40 20.75
CA GLY A 371 -9.39 -20.14 19.38
C GLY A 371 -9.62 -18.74 18.82
N SER A 372 -10.47 -17.91 19.43
CA SER A 372 -10.82 -16.57 18.90
C SER A 372 -9.76 -15.47 19.14
N PHE A 373 -8.86 -15.65 20.12
CA PHE A 373 -7.79 -14.69 20.35
C PHE A 373 -6.74 -14.80 19.24
N ASP A 374 -6.82 -13.91 18.26
CA ASP A 374 -5.83 -13.76 17.19
C ASP A 374 -4.90 -12.58 17.52
N PRO A 375 -3.71 -12.83 18.11
CA PRO A 375 -2.79 -11.76 18.49
C PRO A 375 -2.30 -10.95 17.30
N GLU A 376 -2.19 -11.54 16.12
CA GLU A 376 -1.69 -10.83 14.94
C GLU A 376 -2.76 -9.90 14.38
N ARG A 377 -4.02 -10.33 14.33
CA ARG A 377 -5.13 -9.43 13.97
C ARG A 377 -5.36 -8.34 15.02
N VAL A 378 -5.25 -8.64 16.31
CA VAL A 378 -5.34 -7.60 17.36
C VAL A 378 -4.21 -6.57 17.22
N LYS A 379 -2.96 -7.02 16.97
CA LYS A 379 -1.84 -6.10 16.70
C LYS A 379 -2.08 -5.25 15.45
N TYR A 380 -2.61 -5.87 14.40
CA TYR A 380 -2.91 -5.19 13.15
C TYR A 380 -3.95 -4.07 13.34
N GLN A 381 -5.08 -4.36 14.00
CA GLN A 381 -6.10 -3.35 14.31
C GLN A 381 -5.56 -2.27 15.24
N THR A 382 -4.76 -2.65 16.24
CA THR A 382 -4.08 -1.70 17.12
C THR A 382 -3.15 -0.77 16.34
N ALA A 383 -2.47 -1.26 15.30
CA ALA A 383 -1.63 -0.43 14.42
C ALA A 383 -2.42 0.63 13.66
N LEU A 384 -3.67 0.34 13.23
CA LEU A 384 -4.54 1.33 12.60
C LEU A 384 -4.91 2.46 13.58
N LEU A 385 -5.23 2.11 14.85
CA LEU A 385 -5.48 3.09 15.89
C LEU A 385 -4.27 3.98 16.18
N VAL A 386 -3.11 3.36 16.42
CA VAL A 386 -1.90 4.06 16.90
C VAL A 386 -1.22 4.88 15.81
N SER A 387 -1.33 4.46 14.54
CA SER A 387 -0.67 5.14 13.43
C SER A 387 -1.62 6.08 12.69
N PRO A 388 -2.38 5.67 11.65
CA PRO A 388 -3.12 6.62 10.84
C PRO A 388 -4.23 7.38 11.61
N ILE A 389 -4.98 6.70 12.48
CA ILE A 389 -6.09 7.33 13.24
C ILE A 389 -5.54 8.31 14.28
N PHE A 390 -4.64 7.88 15.16
CA PHE A 390 -4.10 8.77 16.18
C PHE A 390 -3.29 9.94 15.58
N GLN A 391 -2.49 9.69 14.54
CA GLN A 391 -1.73 10.76 13.88
C GLN A 391 -2.61 11.79 13.17
N SER A 392 -3.84 11.44 12.77
CA SER A 392 -4.78 12.43 12.21
C SER A 392 -5.05 13.59 13.18
N LEU A 393 -5.07 13.31 14.48
CA LEU A 393 -5.31 14.29 15.53
C LEU A 393 -4.00 14.86 16.06
N GLU A 394 -3.02 14.00 16.34
CA GLU A 394 -1.74 14.36 16.95
C GLU A 394 -0.81 15.10 15.98
N GLY A 395 -0.89 14.79 14.68
CA GLY A 395 0.04 15.22 13.65
C GLY A 395 1.26 14.31 13.52
N SER A 396 2.00 14.51 12.43
CA SER A 396 3.33 13.91 12.21
C SER A 396 4.42 14.83 12.74
N ARG A 397 5.46 14.23 13.35
CA ARG A 397 6.65 14.96 13.82
C ARG A 397 7.42 15.62 12.68
N GLU A 398 7.32 15.06 11.48
CA GLU A 398 8.01 15.53 10.28
C GLU A 398 7.28 16.70 9.63
N LEU A 399 5.98 16.86 9.92
CA LEU A 399 5.10 17.85 9.28
C LEU A 399 4.58 18.83 10.32
N ARG A 400 5.28 19.96 10.49
CA ARG A 400 4.85 21.01 11.41
C ARG A 400 3.45 21.52 11.03
N GLY A 401 2.60 21.69 12.05
CA GLY A 401 1.23 22.16 11.88
C GLY A 401 0.27 21.11 11.31
N SER A 402 0.72 19.88 11.11
CA SER A 402 -0.18 18.74 10.87
C SER A 402 -0.83 18.27 12.15
N GLY A 403 -1.92 17.52 12.02
CA GLY A 403 -2.78 17.07 13.10
C GLY A 403 -3.91 18.08 13.34
N LEU A 404 -5.15 17.58 13.42
CA LEU A 404 -6.30 18.45 13.67
C LEU A 404 -6.15 19.25 14.96
N LYS A 405 -5.46 18.76 15.98
CA LYS A 405 -5.31 19.52 17.24
C LYS A 405 -4.31 20.68 17.14
N ASN A 406 -3.39 20.62 16.16
CA ASN A 406 -2.27 21.56 16.03
C ASN A 406 -2.51 22.62 14.96
N THR A 407 -3.59 22.51 14.18
CA THR A 407 -3.90 23.54 13.18
C THR A 407 -4.38 24.80 13.89
N ASN A 408 -3.88 25.97 13.45
CA ASN A 408 -4.32 27.25 14.03
C ASN A 408 -5.79 27.55 13.69
N ALA A 409 -6.35 26.85 12.70
CA ALA A 409 -7.71 27.04 12.23
C ALA A 409 -8.78 26.40 13.13
N VAL A 410 -8.40 25.60 14.14
CA VAL A 410 -9.37 24.87 14.98
C VAL A 410 -10.38 25.80 15.67
N GLY A 411 -9.92 26.96 16.13
CA GLY A 411 -10.78 27.98 16.74
C GLY A 411 -11.69 27.41 17.84
N PRO A 412 -13.02 27.58 17.74
CA PRO A 412 -13.96 27.16 18.79
C PRO A 412 -14.07 25.64 18.96
N HIS A 413 -13.59 24.85 17.99
CA HIS A 413 -13.66 23.39 18.02
C HIS A 413 -12.58 22.75 18.91
N GLN A 414 -11.68 23.54 19.51
CA GLN A 414 -10.47 23.04 20.17
C GLN A 414 -10.76 22.11 21.35
N ALA A 415 -11.75 22.46 22.17
CA ALA A 415 -12.12 21.63 23.32
C ALA A 415 -12.61 20.24 22.88
N TYR A 416 -13.44 20.20 21.83
CA TYR A 416 -13.98 18.96 21.28
C TYR A 416 -12.88 18.08 20.68
N VAL A 417 -12.05 18.64 19.79
CA VAL A 417 -10.92 17.94 19.14
C VAL A 417 -9.95 17.40 20.19
N ASN A 418 -9.60 18.19 21.21
CA ASN A 418 -8.71 17.76 22.28
C ASN A 418 -9.30 16.60 23.10
N ARG A 419 -10.62 16.62 23.34
CA ARG A 419 -11.29 15.58 24.10
C ARG A 419 -11.34 14.25 23.34
N VAL A 420 -11.73 14.26 22.07
CA VAL A 420 -11.69 13.06 21.22
C VAL A 420 -10.27 12.50 21.15
N HIS A 421 -9.28 13.36 20.91
CA HIS A 421 -7.88 12.95 20.87
C HIS A 421 -7.41 12.30 22.17
N GLN A 422 -7.79 12.84 23.34
CA GLN A 422 -7.47 12.22 24.63
C GLN A 422 -8.08 10.82 24.77
N LEU A 423 -9.35 10.65 24.38
CA LEU A 423 -10.07 9.38 24.48
C LEU A 423 -9.50 8.32 23.52
N ILE A 424 -9.19 8.71 22.28
CA ILE A 424 -8.50 7.83 21.33
C ILE A 424 -7.11 7.44 21.84
N ARG A 425 -6.38 8.37 22.48
CA ARG A 425 -5.09 8.06 23.10
C ARG A 425 -5.21 6.99 24.19
N GLN A 426 -6.23 7.07 25.02
CA GLN A 426 -6.51 6.10 26.08
C GLN A 426 -6.84 4.73 25.47
N LEU A 427 -7.74 4.70 24.49
CA LEU A 427 -8.09 3.48 23.76
C LEU A 427 -6.84 2.84 23.12
N ALA A 428 -6.05 3.62 22.38
CA ALA A 428 -4.82 3.14 21.76
C ALA A 428 -3.80 2.61 22.78
N ALA A 429 -3.65 3.27 23.94
CA ALA A 429 -2.77 2.80 25.00
C ALA A 429 -3.23 1.44 25.57
N SER A 430 -4.53 1.31 25.88
CA SER A 430 -5.09 0.04 26.35
C SER A 430 -4.99 -1.08 25.30
N SER A 431 -5.19 -0.78 24.02
CA SER A 431 -5.01 -1.75 22.93
C SER A 431 -3.55 -2.22 22.82
N VAL A 432 -2.58 -1.31 22.97
CA VAL A 432 -1.15 -1.69 23.02
C VAL A 432 -0.85 -2.57 24.24
N GLU A 433 -1.43 -2.27 25.40
CA GLU A 433 -1.29 -3.13 26.60
C GLU A 433 -1.86 -4.54 26.34
N LEU A 434 -3.02 -4.63 25.70
CA LEU A 434 -3.62 -5.91 25.30
C LEU A 434 -2.70 -6.72 24.37
N THR A 435 -2.07 -6.09 23.37
CA THR A 435 -1.12 -6.80 22.47
C THR A 435 0.11 -7.37 23.19
N ARG A 436 0.44 -6.84 24.37
CA ARG A 436 1.58 -7.27 25.20
C ARG A 436 1.17 -8.25 26.30
N ALA A 437 -0.12 -8.36 26.61
CA ALA A 437 -0.62 -9.18 27.69
C ALA A 437 -0.46 -10.68 27.39
N VAL A 438 -0.05 -11.44 28.41
CA VAL A 438 0.18 -12.89 28.32
C VAL A 438 -0.64 -13.66 29.35
N GLY A 439 -1.08 -14.87 28.99
CA GLY A 439 -1.81 -15.78 29.88
C GLY A 439 -2.95 -15.08 30.63
N GLY A 440 -2.94 -15.18 31.96
CA GLY A 440 -3.97 -14.61 32.84
C GLY A 440 -4.06 -13.08 32.87
N GLN A 441 -3.15 -12.34 32.21
CA GLN A 441 -3.22 -10.87 32.12
C GLN A 441 -4.20 -10.39 31.04
N ARG A 442 -4.50 -11.23 30.04
CA ARG A 442 -5.32 -10.83 28.87
C ARG A 442 -6.73 -10.35 29.24
N PRO A 443 -7.48 -11.01 30.15
CA PRO A 443 -8.82 -10.54 30.52
C PRO A 443 -8.80 -9.10 31.08
N ALA A 444 -7.89 -8.81 32.00
CA ALA A 444 -7.76 -7.48 32.59
C ALA A 444 -7.34 -6.42 31.55
N ALA A 445 -6.45 -6.75 30.62
CA ALA A 445 -6.06 -5.84 29.54
C ALA A 445 -7.21 -5.58 28.57
N ARG A 446 -8.00 -6.61 28.24
CA ARG A 446 -9.21 -6.49 27.42
C ARG A 446 -10.25 -5.60 28.11
N ASP A 447 -10.49 -5.77 29.41
CA ASP A 447 -11.39 -4.90 30.18
C ASP A 447 -10.94 -3.43 30.13
N GLY A 448 -9.63 -3.17 30.06
CA GLY A 448 -9.07 -1.84 29.82
C GLY A 448 -9.46 -1.26 28.46
N VAL A 449 -9.40 -2.08 27.40
CA VAL A 449 -9.85 -1.69 26.04
C VAL A 449 -11.35 -1.40 26.05
N ILE A 450 -12.16 -2.29 26.62
CA ILE A 450 -13.63 -2.14 26.71
C ILE A 450 -14.01 -0.85 27.44
N ARG A 451 -13.34 -0.56 28.57
CA ARG A 451 -13.59 0.67 29.32
C ARG A 451 -13.30 1.92 28.49
N SER A 452 -12.10 1.98 27.89
CA SER A 452 -11.70 3.12 27.07
C SER A 452 -12.58 3.29 25.82
N LEU A 453 -12.99 2.18 25.20
CA LEU A 453 -13.94 2.14 24.09
C LEU A 453 -15.29 2.73 24.49
N ASN A 454 -15.86 2.29 25.62
CA ASN A 454 -17.14 2.78 26.11
C ASN A 454 -17.08 4.27 26.50
N GLU A 455 -15.96 4.73 27.07
CA GLU A 455 -15.75 6.15 27.37
C GLU A 455 -15.74 7.01 26.10
N LEU A 456 -15.05 6.56 25.05
CA LEU A 456 -15.05 7.24 23.76
C LEU A 456 -16.45 7.26 23.13
N ARG A 457 -17.11 6.09 23.07
CA ARG A 457 -18.45 5.94 22.49
C ARG A 457 -19.47 6.85 23.19
N THR A 458 -19.53 6.79 24.53
CA THR A 458 -20.43 7.62 25.34
C THR A 458 -20.20 9.11 25.09
N PHE A 459 -18.95 9.55 24.97
CA PHE A 459 -18.66 10.95 24.68
C PHE A 459 -19.18 11.38 23.31
N LEU A 460 -19.00 10.57 22.27
CA LEU A 460 -19.46 10.87 20.91
C LEU A 460 -20.99 10.92 20.85
N GLU A 461 -21.68 9.95 21.45
CA GLU A 461 -23.15 9.91 21.54
C GLU A 461 -23.75 11.13 22.25
N GLN A 462 -23.11 11.60 23.32
CA GLN A 462 -23.60 12.73 24.11
C GLN A 462 -23.27 14.09 23.50
N ASN A 463 -22.33 14.14 22.56
CA ASN A 463 -21.81 15.39 22.01
C ASN A 463 -21.72 15.35 20.48
N PRO A 464 -22.80 15.00 19.74
CA PRO A 464 -22.78 15.06 18.29
C PRO A 464 -22.58 16.52 17.83
N PRO A 465 -21.83 16.78 16.75
CA PRO A 465 -21.76 18.09 16.15
C PRO A 465 -23.14 18.58 15.68
N ASP A 466 -23.49 19.83 16.01
CA ASP A 466 -24.79 20.42 15.60
C ASP A 466 -24.88 20.58 14.08
N ASP A 467 -23.79 21.03 13.46
CA ASP A 467 -23.67 21.19 12.01
C ASP A 467 -23.09 19.91 11.39
N ARG A 468 -23.79 19.39 10.38
CA ARG A 468 -23.43 18.17 9.64
C ARG A 468 -22.63 18.46 8.37
N THR A 469 -22.34 19.72 8.10
CA THR A 469 -21.49 20.14 6.98
C THR A 469 -20.07 20.43 7.48
N PHE A 470 -19.07 20.02 6.69
CA PHE A 470 -17.67 20.32 7.01
C PHE A 470 -17.28 21.75 6.62
N VAL A 471 -17.75 22.16 5.45
CA VAL A 471 -17.65 23.51 4.91
C VAL A 471 -19.06 24.09 4.88
N PRO A 472 -19.27 25.37 5.24
CA PRO A 472 -20.58 26.00 5.16
C PRO A 472 -21.23 25.81 3.79
N GLY A 473 -22.40 25.16 3.75
CA GLY A 473 -23.14 24.87 2.51
C GLY A 473 -22.58 23.71 1.66
N GLY A 474 -21.61 22.96 2.20
CA GLY A 474 -21.05 21.76 1.59
C GLY A 474 -21.94 20.53 1.76
N ARG A 475 -21.35 19.35 1.56
CA ARG A 475 -22.03 18.05 1.75
C ARG A 475 -22.42 17.87 3.21
N GLU A 476 -23.63 17.38 3.43
CA GLU A 476 -24.06 16.90 4.74
C GLU A 476 -23.58 15.46 4.95
N PHE A 477 -22.94 15.22 6.09
CA PHE A 477 -22.49 13.89 6.50
C PHE A 477 -23.50 13.27 7.47
N ALA A 478 -23.81 12.00 7.25
CA ALA A 478 -24.62 11.24 8.19
C ALA A 478 -23.85 11.10 9.51
N LEU A 479 -24.48 11.53 10.60
CA LEU A 479 -24.04 11.19 11.94
C LEU A 479 -24.73 9.88 12.26
N ASN A 480 -23.98 8.78 12.30
CA ASN A 480 -24.53 7.52 12.76
C ASN A 480 -24.98 7.73 14.22
N ASP A 481 -26.26 7.46 14.47
CA ASP A 481 -26.72 7.20 15.83
C ASP A 481 -26.00 5.89 16.23
N ALA A 482 -25.08 5.97 17.19
CA ALA A 482 -24.42 4.78 17.72
C ALA A 482 -25.46 3.98 18.51
N SER A 483 -26.24 3.14 17.81
CA SER A 483 -27.29 2.29 18.37
C SER A 483 -26.88 0.84 18.39
#